data_AF-A0A4Y2K0V6-F1
#
_entry.id   AF-A0A4Y2K0V6-F1
#
_cell.length_a   1.000
_cell.length_b   1.000
_cell.length_c   1.000
_cell.angle_alpha   90.00
_cell.angle_beta   90.00
_cell.angle_gamma   90.00
#
_symmetry.space_group_name_H-M   'P 1'
#
loop_
_entity.id
_entity.type
_entity.pdbx_description
1 polymer ?
#
loop_
_entity_poly.entity_id
_entity_poly.type
_entity_poly.pdbx_seq_one_letter_code
_entity_poly.pdbx_strand_id
1 'polypeptide(L)'
;MDSSRSAQRAVIQFLRAEGDHGSQIYRIMKKVYGGQCLARTIFRRCLRYEAGRVNIKDLPRPGQAHFVTNSATIPAVDELIRQNRRITTREIVVELSISKGTVHHII
;
A
#
# COMPACT_ATOMS: atom_id res chain seq x y z
N MET A 1 3.04 -24.90 -13.59
CA MET A 1 3.03 -24.47 -12.18
C MET A 1 2.41 -23.07 -12.11
N ASP A 2 1.64 -22.74 -11.06
CA ASP A 2 1.12 -21.37 -10.92
C ASP A 2 2.28 -20.39 -10.69
N SER A 3 2.52 -19.51 -11.66
CA SER A 3 3.59 -18.52 -11.61
C SER A 3 3.16 -17.19 -10.99
N SER A 4 1.95 -17.12 -10.42
CA SER A 4 1.46 -15.93 -9.75
C SER A 4 2.43 -15.45 -8.66
N ARG A 5 2.51 -14.13 -8.46
CA ARG A 5 3.39 -13.53 -7.44
C ARG A 5 3.06 -14.03 -6.03
N SER A 6 1.79 -14.33 -5.76
CA SER A 6 1.33 -14.86 -4.48
C SER A 6 1.79 -16.29 -4.28
N ALA A 7 1.69 -17.15 -5.30
CA ALA A 7 2.18 -18.53 -5.24
C ALA A 7 3.70 -18.59 -5.02
N GLN A 8 4.47 -17.81 -5.79
CA GLN A 8 5.92 -17.73 -5.61
C GLN A 8 6.33 -17.26 -4.20
N ARG A 9 5.58 -16.32 -3.61
CA ARG A 9 5.83 -15.84 -2.23
C ARG A 9 5.48 -16.88 -1.17
N ALA A 10 4.43 -17.66 -1.38
CA ALA A 10 4.07 -18.76 -0.48
C ALA A 10 5.20 -19.81 -0.45
N VAL A 11 5.77 -20.16 -1.61
CA VAL A 11 6.91 -21.08 -1.70
C VAL A 11 8.15 -20.50 -0.99
N ILE A 12 8.45 -19.21 -1.19
CA ILE A 12 9.57 -18.57 -0.48
C ILE A 12 9.37 -18.61 1.04
N GLN A 13 8.13 -18.38 1.52
CA GLN A 13 7.81 -18.42 2.94
C GLN A 13 7.98 -19.82 3.52
N PHE A 14 7.52 -20.85 2.80
CA PHE A 14 7.68 -22.25 3.17
C PHE A 14 9.15 -22.65 3.29
N LEU A 15 9.95 -22.42 2.24
CA LEU A 15 11.38 -22.78 2.24
C LEU A 15 12.15 -22.03 3.34
N ARG A 16 11.77 -20.77 3.62
CA ARG A 16 12.37 -20.02 4.72
C ARG A 16 12.02 -20.60 6.08
N ALA A 17 10.81 -21.12 6.25
CA ALA A 17 10.37 -21.79 7.48
C ALA A 17 11.05 -23.16 7.68
N GLU A 18 11.38 -23.87 6.60
CA GLU A 18 12.24 -25.07 6.64
C GLU A 18 13.69 -24.76 7.03
N GLY A 19 14.10 -23.49 6.99
CA GLY A 19 15.44 -23.05 7.38
C GLY A 19 16.41 -22.84 6.21
N ASP A 20 15.92 -22.88 4.96
CA ASP A 20 16.79 -22.68 3.79
C ASP A 20 17.38 -21.26 3.74
N HIS A 21 18.64 -21.18 3.33
CA HIS A 21 19.32 -19.91 3.11
C HIS A 21 18.86 -19.25 1.80
N GLY A 22 18.92 -17.91 1.73
CA GLY A 22 18.41 -17.16 0.58
C GLY A 22 19.01 -17.56 -0.77
N SER A 23 20.28 -17.99 -0.80
CA SER A 23 20.93 -18.49 -2.01
C SER A 23 20.37 -19.84 -2.47
N GLN A 24 20.02 -20.72 -1.55
CA GLN A 24 19.40 -22.01 -1.83
C GLN A 24 17.98 -21.82 -2.36
N ILE A 25 17.20 -20.95 -1.70
CA ILE A 25 15.86 -20.55 -2.14
C ILE A 25 15.93 -19.98 -3.55
N TYR A 26 16.91 -19.12 -3.88
CA TYR A 26 17.09 -18.60 -5.23
C TYR A 26 17.31 -19.70 -6.27
N ARG A 27 18.15 -20.70 -5.98
CA ARG A 27 18.41 -21.82 -6.90
C ARG A 27 17.15 -22.65 -7.15
N ILE A 28 16.40 -22.98 -6.10
CA ILE A 28 15.14 -23.72 -6.19
C ILE A 28 14.12 -22.92 -7.01
N MET A 29 13.92 -21.65 -6.65
CA MET A 29 12.98 -20.76 -7.33
C MET A 29 13.32 -20.57 -8.81
N LYS A 30 14.61 -20.44 -9.16
CA LYS A 30 15.06 -20.31 -10.55
C LYS A 30 14.88 -21.61 -11.33
N LYS A 31 15.11 -22.76 -10.71
CA LYS A 31 14.89 -24.08 -11.33
C LYS A 31 13.41 -24.31 -11.66
N VAL A 32 12.52 -23.90 -10.75
CA VAL A 32 11.07 -24.15 -10.86
C VAL A 32 10.35 -23.12 -11.74
N TYR A 33 10.64 -21.83 -11.56
CA TYR A 33 9.93 -20.73 -12.23
C TYR A 33 10.69 -20.15 -13.44
N GLY A 34 11.95 -20.54 -13.65
CA GLY A 34 12.76 -20.10 -14.80
C GLY A 34 12.81 -18.59 -14.94
N GLY A 35 12.46 -18.09 -16.14
CA GLY A 35 12.44 -16.65 -16.45
C GLY A 35 11.35 -15.85 -15.73
N GLN A 36 10.35 -16.51 -15.15
CA GLN A 36 9.26 -15.86 -14.40
C GLN A 36 9.57 -15.75 -12.89
N CYS A 37 10.75 -16.19 -12.47
CA CYS A 37 11.18 -16.18 -11.08
C CYS A 37 11.30 -14.75 -10.50
N LEU A 38 10.78 -14.54 -9.30
CA LEU A 38 10.88 -13.30 -8.51
C LEU A 38 12.29 -13.03 -7.93
N ALA A 39 13.35 -13.37 -8.66
CA ALA A 39 14.77 -13.33 -8.30
C ALA A 39 15.18 -12.13 -7.45
N ARG A 40 14.85 -10.90 -7.90
CA ARG A 40 15.28 -9.65 -7.25
C ARG A 40 14.67 -9.45 -5.85
N THR A 41 13.56 -10.11 -5.55
CA THR A 41 12.79 -9.88 -4.32
C THR A 41 12.86 -11.02 -3.32
N ILE A 42 13.52 -12.14 -3.65
CA ILE A 42 13.64 -13.32 -2.79
C ILE A 42 14.31 -12.97 -1.47
N PHE A 43 15.51 -12.37 -1.50
CA PHE A 43 16.25 -12.00 -0.29
C PHE A 43 15.46 -11.03 0.60
N ARG A 44 14.86 -9.99 -0.01
CA ARG A 44 14.02 -9.03 0.72
C ARG A 44 12.80 -9.69 1.37
N ARG A 45 12.22 -10.70 0.74
CA ARG A 45 11.10 -11.47 1.30
C ARG A 45 11.58 -12.38 2.43
N CYS A 46 12.70 -13.07 2.27
CA CYS A 46 13.33 -13.89 3.32
C CYS A 46 13.53 -13.08 4.62
N LEU A 47 14.14 -11.90 4.51
CA LEU A 47 14.34 -10.99 5.66
C LEU A 47 13.04 -10.60 6.35
N ARG A 48 11.97 -10.37 5.56
CA ARG A 48 10.65 -10.03 6.12
C ARG A 48 10.01 -11.21 6.84
N TYR A 49 10.20 -12.42 6.32
CA TYR A 49 9.68 -13.64 6.94
C TYR A 49 10.45 -13.96 8.24
N GLU A 50 11.77 -13.76 8.26
CA GLU A 50 12.56 -13.82 9.51
C GLU A 50 12.07 -12.79 10.54
N ALA A 51 11.71 -11.58 10.10
CA ALA A 51 11.11 -10.56 10.96
C ALA A 51 9.64 -10.85 11.36
N GLY A 52 9.14 -12.07 11.18
CA GLY A 52 7.82 -12.50 11.64
C GLY A 52 6.64 -12.14 10.72
N ARG A 53 6.89 -11.66 9.49
CA ARG A 53 5.79 -11.30 8.58
C ARG A 53 5.07 -12.55 8.06
N VAL A 54 3.82 -12.77 8.43
CA VAL A 54 3.04 -13.96 7.96
C VAL A 54 2.29 -13.71 6.63
N ASN A 55 1.97 -12.46 6.32
CA ASN A 55 1.12 -12.13 5.17
C ASN A 55 1.82 -12.29 3.81
N ILE A 56 1.27 -13.18 2.98
CA ILE A 56 1.69 -13.45 1.59
C ILE A 56 1.31 -12.31 0.65
N LYS A 57 0.10 -11.78 0.82
CA LYS A 57 -0.42 -10.66 0.02
C LYS A 57 0.40 -9.39 0.25
N ASP A 58 0.40 -8.51 -0.74
CA ASP A 58 0.94 -7.17 -0.52
C ASP A 58 0.07 -6.46 0.52
N LEU A 59 0.72 -5.78 1.46
CA LEU A 59 0.01 -4.84 2.31
C LEU A 59 -0.50 -3.71 1.43
N PRO A 60 -1.62 -3.06 1.79
CA PRO A 60 -2.01 -1.81 1.16
C PRO A 60 -0.77 -0.91 1.12
N ARG A 61 -0.47 -0.38 -0.06
CA ARG A 61 0.58 0.63 -0.14
C ARG A 61 0.13 1.76 0.80
N PRO A 62 1.04 2.35 1.58
CA PRO A 62 0.76 3.64 2.16
C PRO A 62 0.28 4.51 1.00
N GLY A 63 -1.00 4.87 1.02
CA GLY A 63 -1.47 5.90 0.12
C GLY A 63 -0.69 7.17 0.44
N GLN A 64 -0.70 8.12 -0.48
CA GLN A 64 -0.48 9.48 -0.04
C GLN A 64 -1.61 9.77 0.93
N ALA A 65 -1.29 9.84 2.23
CA ALA A 65 -2.23 10.43 3.17
C ALA A 65 -2.57 11.79 2.56
N HIS A 66 -3.85 12.07 2.33
CA HIS A 66 -4.27 13.45 2.10
C HIS A 66 -4.03 14.18 3.43
N PHE A 67 -2.78 14.53 3.69
CA PHE A 67 -2.32 15.31 4.83
C PHE A 67 -2.92 16.75 4.80
N VAL A 68 -3.70 17.05 3.75
CA VAL A 68 -4.47 18.28 3.57
C VAL A 68 -5.86 18.18 4.21
N THR A 69 -6.36 16.96 4.49
CA THR A 69 -7.58 16.74 5.28
C THR A 69 -7.19 16.68 6.77
N ASN A 70 -6.71 17.81 7.31
CA ASN A 70 -6.48 17.95 8.75
C ASN A 70 -7.80 17.75 9.50
N SER A 71 -7.74 17.25 10.74
CA SER A 71 -8.90 17.13 11.64
C SER A 71 -9.64 18.45 11.88
N ALA A 72 -8.97 19.59 11.63
CA ALA A 72 -9.55 20.93 11.69
C ALA A 72 -10.26 21.37 10.38
N THR A 73 -9.84 20.86 9.22
CA THR A 73 -10.39 21.29 7.92
C THR A 73 -11.76 20.69 7.62
N ILE A 74 -12.00 19.43 8.01
CA ILE A 74 -13.30 18.77 7.84
C ILE A 74 -14.42 19.53 8.58
N PRO A 75 -14.30 19.80 9.90
CA PRO A 75 -15.35 20.53 10.61
C PRO A 75 -15.53 21.96 10.10
N ALA A 76 -14.47 22.64 9.64
CA ALA A 76 -14.58 23.98 9.06
C ALA A 76 -15.38 23.99 7.75
N VAL A 77 -15.16 23.00 6.87
CA VAL A 77 -15.97 22.83 5.65
C VAL A 77 -17.43 22.51 6.00
N ASP A 78 -17.64 21.58 6.95
CA ASP A 78 -18.98 21.20 7.42
C ASP A 78 -19.76 22.39 7.99
N GLU A 79 -19.09 23.26 8.75
CA GLU A 79 -19.70 24.45 9.33
C GLU A 79 -20.11 25.47 8.26
N LEU A 80 -19.25 25.73 7.26
CA LEU A 80 -19.59 26.59 6.12
C LEU A 80 -20.81 26.07 5.33
N ILE A 81 -20.90 24.75 5.11
CA ILE A 81 -22.04 24.12 4.45
C ILE A 81 -23.31 24.23 5.29
N ARG A 82 -23.20 24.10 6.62
CA ARG A 82 -24.34 24.26 7.54
C ARG A 82 -24.86 25.69 7.58
N GLN A 83 -23.97 26.68 7.55
CA GLN A 83 -24.31 28.10 7.55
C GLN A 83 -24.91 28.54 6.20
N ASN A 84 -24.37 28.05 5.08
CA ASN A 84 -24.87 28.36 3.75
C ASN A 84 -24.96 27.10 2.88
N ARG A 85 -26.16 26.53 2.78
CA ARG A 85 -26.42 25.33 1.98
C ARG A 85 -26.24 25.51 0.46
N ARG A 86 -26.12 26.75 -0.03
CA ARG A 86 -25.89 27.07 -1.45
C ARG A 86 -24.43 27.46 -1.75
N ILE A 87 -23.52 27.34 -0.78
CA ILE A 87 -22.11 27.66 -0.96
C ILE A 87 -21.48 26.80 -2.06
N THR A 88 -20.66 27.41 -2.89
CA THR A 88 -19.95 26.76 -3.99
C THR A 88 -18.59 26.25 -3.55
N THR A 89 -18.07 25.23 -4.24
CA THR A 89 -16.73 24.70 -3.99
C THR A 89 -15.63 25.76 -4.17
N ARG A 90 -15.84 26.76 -5.03
CA ARG A 90 -14.89 27.87 -5.22
C ARG A 90 -14.83 28.79 -4.02
N GLU A 91 -15.97 29.09 -3.41
CA GLU A 91 -16.05 29.93 -2.21
C GLU A 91 -15.35 29.23 -1.02
N ILE A 92 -15.57 27.93 -0.84
CA ILE A 92 -14.89 27.14 0.21
C ILE A 92 -13.37 27.12 0.00
N VAL A 93 -12.91 26.98 -1.26
CA VAL A 93 -11.48 27.02 -1.60
C VAL A 93 -10.85 28.36 -1.20
N VAL A 94 -11.54 29.46 -1.45
CA VAL A 94 -11.07 30.81 -1.11
C VAL A 94 -11.08 31.01 0.42
N GLU A 95 -12.20 30.70 1.06
CA GLU A 95 -12.41 30.93 2.49
C GLU A 95 -11.42 30.14 3.36
N LEU A 96 -11.23 28.86 3.06
CA LEU A 96 -10.36 27.98 3.84
C LEU A 96 -8.95 27.87 3.27
N SER A 97 -8.65 28.55 2.16
CA SER A 97 -7.35 28.48 1.46
C SER A 97 -6.87 27.03 1.21
N ILE A 98 -7.80 26.14 0.86
CA ILE A 98 -7.54 24.72 0.60
C ILE A 98 -7.65 24.39 -0.89
N SER A 99 -7.00 23.31 -1.32
CA SER A 99 -7.06 22.92 -2.73
C SER A 99 -8.47 22.48 -3.14
N LYS A 100 -8.86 22.78 -4.39
CA LYS A 100 -10.12 22.31 -4.96
C LYS A 100 -10.27 20.78 -4.89
N GLY A 101 -9.16 20.04 -5.05
CA GLY A 101 -9.16 18.59 -4.92
C GLY A 101 -9.49 18.12 -3.50
N THR A 102 -9.04 18.85 -2.49
CA THR A 102 -9.38 18.58 -1.07
C THR A 102 -10.86 18.83 -0.82
N VAL A 103 -11.42 19.94 -1.30
CA VAL A 103 -12.86 20.22 -1.13
C VAL A 103 -13.73 19.13 -1.76
N HIS A 104 -13.41 18.68 -2.97
CA HIS A 104 -14.12 17.57 -3.63
C HIS A 104 -13.93 16.21 -2.95
N HIS A 105 -12.92 16.06 -2.09
CA HIS A 105 -12.73 14.84 -1.33
C HIS A 105 -13.51 14.86 0.00
N ILE A 106 -13.84 16.05 0.50
CA ILE A 106 -14.59 16.25 1.75
C ILE A 106 -16.11 16.25 1.50
N ILE A 107 -16.57 16.92 0.44
CA ILE A 107 -17.99 16.98 0.01
C ILE A 107 -18.34 15.76 -0.82
#